data_AF-A0A8T5GM18-F1
#
_entry.id   AF-A0A8T5GM18-F1
#
_cell.length_a   1.000
_cell.length_b   1.000
_cell.length_c   1.000
_cell.angle_alpha   90.00
_cell.angle_beta   90.00
_cell.angle_gamma   90.00
#
_symmetry.space_group_name_H-M   'P 1'
#
loop_
_entity.id
_entity.type
_entity.pdbx_description
1 polymer ?
#
loop_
_entity_poly.entity_id
_entity_poly.type
_entity_poly.pdbx_seq_one_letter_code
_entity_poly.pdbx_strand_id
1 'polypeptide(L)'
;MASGLDSTDKQKKAVALLAIADQAGKRAAAGESPLETQTFINGARRELARELPDTKKMEDAFQVSREYQRTRDPGQRPGQGV
;
A
#
# COMPACT_ATOMS: atom_id res chain seq x y z
N MET A 1 -4.60 9.17 21.11
CA MET A 1 -5.27 8.52 19.96
C MET A 1 -4.32 7.47 19.42
N ALA A 2 -4.74 6.21 19.32
CA ALA A 2 -3.86 5.13 18.85
C ALA A 2 -3.53 5.35 17.37
N SER A 3 -2.26 5.61 17.06
CA SER A 3 -1.78 6.12 15.77
C SER A 3 -1.56 5.05 14.70
N GLY A 4 -2.20 3.88 14.79
CA GLY A 4 -2.07 2.81 13.80
C GLY A 4 -3.08 1.69 14.02
N LEU A 5 -3.08 0.68 13.14
CA LEU A 5 -4.00 -0.47 13.23
C LEU A 5 -3.87 -1.16 14.60
N ASP A 6 -5.01 -1.41 15.25
CA ASP A 6 -5.06 -2.21 16.46
C ASP A 6 -4.78 -3.70 16.16
N SER A 7 -4.68 -4.54 17.20
CA SER A 7 -4.37 -5.97 17.01
C SER A 7 -5.42 -6.70 16.18
N THR A 8 -6.68 -6.33 16.33
CA THR A 8 -7.81 -6.95 15.64
C THR A 8 -7.79 -6.57 14.16
N ASP A 9 -7.57 -5.30 13.84
CA ASP A 9 -7.51 -4.82 12.47
C ASP A 9 -6.24 -5.29 11.75
N LYS A 10 -5.12 -5.47 12.48
CA LYS A 10 -3.94 -6.18 11.95
C LYS A 10 -4.26 -7.62 11.56
N GLN A 11 -5.02 -8.35 12.37
CA GLN A 11 -5.45 -9.71 12.04
C GLN A 11 -6.40 -9.72 10.84
N LYS A 12 -7.42 -8.84 10.80
CA LYS A 12 -8.31 -8.71 9.64
C LYS A 12 -7.53 -8.43 8.36
N LYS A 13 -6.57 -7.50 8.42
CA LYS A 13 -5.69 -7.18 7.28
C LYS A 13 -4.86 -8.38 6.83
N ALA A 14 -4.32 -9.17 7.77
CA ALA A 14 -3.58 -10.39 7.43
C ALA A 14 -4.47 -11.43 6.74
N VAL A 15 -5.68 -11.67 7.25
CA VAL A 15 -6.66 -12.58 6.64
C VAL A 15 -7.06 -12.10 5.25
N ALA A 16 -7.33 -10.81 5.07
CA ALA A 16 -7.64 -10.23 3.77
C ALA A 16 -6.49 -10.39 2.77
N LEU A 17 -5.23 -10.19 3.20
CA LEU A 17 -4.06 -10.39 2.34
C LEU A 17 -3.89 -11.86 1.92
N LEU A 18 -4.17 -12.81 2.82
CA LEU A 18 -4.19 -14.24 2.49
C LEU A 18 -5.28 -14.57 1.47
N ALA A 19 -6.49 -14.02 1.63
CA ALA A 19 -7.59 -14.21 0.68
C ALA A 19 -7.27 -13.64 -0.70
N ILE A 20 -6.61 -12.48 -0.77
CA ILE A 20 -6.14 -11.90 -2.04
C ILE A 20 -5.13 -12.83 -2.73
N ALA A 21 -4.19 -13.40 -1.96
CA ALA A 21 -3.19 -14.31 -2.50
C ALA A 21 -3.81 -15.61 -3.04
N ASP A 22 -4.73 -16.21 -2.29
CA ASP A 22 -5.48 -17.40 -2.72
C ASP A 22 -6.28 -17.13 -4.00
N GLN A 23 -7.01 -16.00 -4.05
CA GLN A 23 -7.78 -15.63 -5.23
C GLN A 23 -6.89 -15.34 -6.45
N ALA A 24 -5.73 -14.71 -6.26
CA ALA A 24 -4.76 -14.50 -7.33
C ALA A 24 -4.20 -15.84 -7.86
N GLY A 25 -3.93 -16.80 -6.97
CA GLY A 25 -3.52 -18.16 -7.36
C GLY A 25 -4.58 -18.87 -8.20
N LYS A 26 -5.86 -18.76 -7.80
CA LYS A 26 -7.00 -19.32 -8.57
C LYS A 26 -7.12 -18.69 -9.96
N ARG A 27 -6.97 -17.38 -10.06
CA ARG A 27 -7.00 -16.64 -11.34
C ARG A 27 -5.86 -17.08 -12.27
N ALA A 28 -4.64 -17.18 -11.75
CA ALA A 28 -3.50 -17.69 -12.50
C ALA A 28 -3.71 -19.14 -12.97
N ALA A 29 -4.24 -20.01 -12.09
CA ALA A 29 -4.57 -21.39 -12.43
C ALA A 29 -5.71 -21.52 -13.46
N ALA A 30 -6.60 -20.54 -13.51
CA ALA A 30 -7.65 -20.44 -14.54
C ALA A 30 -7.13 -19.94 -15.90
N GLY A 31 -5.83 -19.61 -16.01
CA GLY A 31 -5.21 -19.15 -17.24
C GLY A 31 -5.28 -17.64 -17.47
N GLU A 32 -5.64 -16.84 -16.46
CA GLU A 32 -5.52 -15.37 -16.57
C GLU A 32 -4.07 -14.97 -16.81
N SER A 33 -3.86 -13.89 -17.57
CA SER A 33 -2.52 -13.41 -17.85
C SER A 33 -1.83 -12.91 -16.56
N PRO A 34 -0.48 -12.94 -16.50
CA PRO A 34 0.25 -12.35 -15.38
C PRO A 34 -0.11 -10.88 -15.14
N LEU A 35 -0.39 -10.12 -16.20
CA LEU A 35 -0.75 -8.71 -16.12
C LEU A 35 -2.14 -8.51 -15.48
N GLU A 36 -3.12 -9.33 -15.85
CA GLU A 36 -4.47 -9.29 -15.26
C GLU A 36 -4.45 -9.70 -13.79
N THR A 37 -3.71 -10.76 -13.47
CA THR A 37 -3.51 -11.21 -12.09
C THR A 37 -2.84 -10.12 -11.25
N GLN A 38 -1.81 -9.46 -11.78
CA GLN A 38 -1.15 -8.34 -11.12
C GLN A 38 -2.09 -7.13 -10.94
N THR A 39 -2.92 -6.84 -11.94
CA THR A 39 -3.92 -5.77 -11.89
C THR A 39 -4.94 -6.03 -10.79
N PHE A 40 -5.43 -7.27 -10.68
CA PHE A 40 -6.30 -7.71 -9.60
C PHE A 40 -5.64 -7.53 -8.22
N ILE A 41 -4.41 -8.02 -8.04
CA ILE A 41 -3.67 -7.89 -6.77
C ILE A 41 -3.53 -6.41 -6.37
N ASN A 42 -3.17 -5.56 -7.32
CA ASN A 42 -2.98 -4.13 -7.07
C ASN A 42 -4.30 -3.44 -6.70
N GLY A 43 -5.39 -3.75 -7.43
CA GLY A 43 -6.72 -3.24 -7.13
C GLY A 43 -7.20 -3.67 -5.74
N ALA A 44 -7.12 -4.95 -5.42
CA ALA A 44 -7.57 -5.50 -4.14
C ALA A 44 -6.76 -4.94 -2.96
N ARG A 45 -5.44 -4.78 -3.10
CA ARG A 45 -4.61 -4.15 -2.07
C ARG A 45 -4.96 -2.68 -1.86
N ARG A 46 -5.31 -1.96 -2.93
CA ARG A 46 -5.71 -0.55 -2.85
C ARG A 46 -7.04 -0.39 -2.12
N GLU A 47 -8.03 -1.23 -2.41
CA GLU A 47 -9.30 -1.21 -1.67
C GLU A 47 -9.10 -1.58 -0.20
N LEU A 48 -8.31 -2.63 0.09
CA LEU A 48 -7.98 -3.00 1.47
C LEU A 48 -7.31 -1.86 2.26
N ALA A 49 -6.45 -1.08 1.60
CA ALA A 49 -5.80 0.07 2.22
C ALA A 49 -6.77 1.24 2.49
N ARG A 50 -7.88 1.34 1.74
CA ARG A 50 -8.95 2.32 2.01
C ARG A 50 -9.83 1.90 3.17
N GLU A 51 -10.13 0.61 3.27
CA GLU A 51 -10.95 0.06 4.36
C GLU A 51 -10.18 0.02 5.69
N LEU A 52 -8.91 -0.38 5.64
CA LEU A 52 -8.04 -0.50 6.81
C LEU A 52 -6.76 0.35 6.65
N PRO A 53 -6.90 1.69 6.68
CA PRO A 53 -5.78 2.60 6.57
C PRO A 53 -4.87 2.48 7.80
N ASP A 54 -3.58 2.33 7.55
CA ASP A 54 -2.56 2.33 8.60
C ASP A 54 -1.88 3.70 8.63
N THR A 55 -2.45 4.61 9.43
CA THR A 55 -2.04 6.02 9.50
C THR A 55 -0.58 6.19 9.90
N LYS A 56 -0.04 5.31 10.77
CA LYS A 56 1.39 5.29 11.11
C LYS A 56 2.25 5.04 9.89
N LYS A 57 1.92 4.00 9.11
CA LYS A 57 2.70 3.67 7.90
C LYS A 57 2.58 4.74 6.83
N MET A 58 1.44 5.44 6.76
CA MET A 58 1.30 6.61 5.88
C MET A 58 2.22 7.75 6.31
N GLU A 59 2.33 8.01 7.62
CA GLU A 59 3.27 9.01 8.16
C GLU A 59 4.73 8.62 7.86
N ASP A 60 5.10 7.36 8.10
CA ASP A 60 6.44 6.84 7.78
C ASP A 60 6.75 6.99 6.28
N ALA A 61 5.80 6.61 5.42
CA ALA A 61 5.94 6.75 3.97
C ALA A 61 6.08 8.22 3.53
N PHE A 62 5.36 9.13 4.18
CA PHE A 62 5.48 10.57 3.95
C PHE A 62 6.86 11.09 4.36
N GLN A 63 7.37 10.68 5.52
CA GLN A 63 8.70 11.07 6.00
C GLN A 63 9.80 10.57 5.05
N VAL A 64 9.75 9.30 4.64
CA VAL A 64 10.71 8.71 3.68
C VAL A 64 10.65 9.42 2.33
N SER A 65 9.45 9.71 1.81
CA SER A 65 9.29 10.46 0.55
C SER A 65 9.90 11.86 0.65
N ARG A 66 9.69 12.55 1.78
CA ARG A 66 10.24 13.89 2.03
C ARG A 66 11.77 13.86 2.12
N GLU A 67 12.33 12.84 2.75
CA GLU A 67 13.78 12.63 2.83
C GLU A 67 14.38 12.33 1.46
N TYR A 68 13.75 11.44 0.68
CA TYR A 68 14.18 11.14 -0.68
C TYR A 68 14.21 12.38 -1.58
N GLN A 69 13.17 13.23 -1.51
CA GLN A 69 13.14 14.50 -2.23
C GLN A 69 14.29 15.44 -1.81
N ARG A 70 14.57 15.54 -0.50
CA ARG A 70 15.71 16.33 0.01
C ARG A 70 17.06 15.81 -0.45
N THR A 71 17.23 14.50 -0.54
CA THR A 71 18.51 13.88 -0.98
C THR A 71 18.71 13.94 -2.48
N ARG A 72 17.62 13.92 -3.26
CA ARG A 72 17.69 13.90 -4.73
C ARG A 72 17.91 15.30 -5.31
N ASP A 73 17.51 16.36 -4.59
CA ASP A 73 17.66 17.74 -5.04
C ASP A 73 18.08 18.65 -3.87
N PRO A 74 19.40 18.87 -3.64
CA PRO A 74 19.87 19.72 -2.55
C PRO A 74 19.48 21.20 -2.71
N GLY A 75 19.03 21.61 -3.92
CA GLY A 75 18.74 23.00 -4.27
C GLY A 75 17.25 23.37 -4.29
N GLN A 76 16.33 22.41 -4.44
CA GLN A 76 14.91 22.71 -4.60
C GLN A 76 14.16 22.58 -3.27
N ARG A 77 14.09 23.69 -2.53
CA ARG A 77 13.20 23.80 -1.37
C ARG A 77 11.75 23.59 -1.85
N PRO A 78 10.96 22.72 -1.20
CA PRO A 78 9.53 22.64 -1.48
C PRO A 78 8.89 23.94 -0.99
N GLY A 79 8.60 24.87 -1.90
CA GLY A 79 8.04 26.19 -1.59
C GLY A 79 8.43 27.34 -2.51
N GLN A 80 9.33 27.16 -3.49
CA GLN A 80 9.58 28.16 -4.53
C GLN A 80 9.45 27.53 -5.92
N GLY A 81 8.20 27.30 -6.33
CA GLY A 81 7.84 27.31 -7.74
C GLY A 81 7.27 28.70 -8.05
N VAL A 82 7.78 29.32 -9.11
CA VAL A 82 7.35 30.61 -9.67
C VAL A 82 5.87 30.57 -10.04
#